data_AF-A0A8T6TZW1-F1
#
_entry.id   AF-A0A8T6TZW1-F1
#
_cell.length_a   1.000
_cell.length_b   1.000
_cell.length_c   1.000
_cell.angle_alpha   90.00
_cell.angle_beta   90.00
_cell.angle_gamma   90.00
#
_symmetry.space_group_name_H-M   'P 1'
#
loop_
_entity.id
_entity.type
_entity.pdbx_description
1 polymer ?
#
loop_
_entity_poly.entity_id
_entity_poly.type
_entity_poly.pdbx_seq_one_letter_code
_entity_poly.pdbx_strand_id
1 'polypeptide(L)' 'FKDIIQNSTGIILATPEYHGSFSSMMKLFIENLGFPSMLSTKPVALLGVAAGEIGAIKALEHLSSVCSYIGAIVLP' A
#
# COMPACT_ATOMS: atom_id res chain seq x y z
N PHE A 1 -5.14 15.44 -3.81
CA PHE A 1 -4.19 14.32 -3.66
C PHE A 1 -4.31 13.28 -4.78
N LYS A 2 -5.51 13.02 -5.33
CA LYS A 2 -5.69 12.16 -6.51
C LYS A 2 -4.84 12.59 -7.71
N ASP A 3 -4.76 13.88 -8.00
CA ASP A 3 -3.89 14.41 -9.08
C ASP A 3 -2.40 14.16 -8.81
N ILE A 4 -1.97 14.19 -7.54
CA ILE A 4 -0.58 13.91 -7.16
C ILE A 4 -0.26 12.43 -7.44
N ILE A 5 -1.18 11.54 -7.09
CA ILE A 5 -1.06 10.09 -7.34
C ILE A 5 -1.05 9.82 -8.84
N GLN A 6 -1.97 10.43 -9.60
CA GLN A 6 -2.07 10.24 -11.03
C GLN A 6 -0.80 10.71 -11.77
N ASN A 7 -0.23 11.85 -11.36
CA ASN A 7 0.96 12.42 -11.99
C ASN A 7 2.29 11.91 -11.40
N SER A 8 2.27 11.06 -10.37
CA SER A 8 3.51 10.53 -9.80
C SER A 8 4.13 9.43 -10.66
N THR A 9 5.46 9.39 -10.68
CA THR A 9 6.25 8.31 -11.30
C THR A 9 6.22 7.03 -10.46
N GLY A 10 6.09 7.17 -9.14
CA GLY A 10 6.04 6.07 -8.19
C GLY A 10 5.44 6.53 -6.86
N ILE A 11 5.12 5.58 -5.99
CA ILE A 11 4.42 5.83 -4.73
C ILE A 11 5.07 5.01 -3.62
N ILE A 12 5.19 5.60 -2.43
CA ILE A 12 5.55 4.88 -1.21
C ILE A 12 4.31 4.82 -0.32
N LEU A 13 3.84 3.60 0.00
CA LEU A 13 2.74 3.39 0.93
C LEU A 13 3.29 2.98 2.29
N ALA A 14 3.10 3.85 3.29
CA ALA A 14 3.56 3.64 4.65
C ALA A 14 2.40 3.26 5.58
N THR A 15 2.54 2.20 6.36
CA THR A 15 1.50 1.73 7.28
C THR A 15 2.09 1.15 8.57
N PRO A 16 1.46 1.39 9.74
CA PRO A 16 1.76 0.59 10.91
C PRO A 16 1.18 -0.82 10.77
N GLU A 17 1.77 -1.79 11.48
CA GLU A 17 1.12 -3.09 11.68
C GLU A 17 0.09 -3.00 12.80
N TYR A 18 -1.17 -3.30 12.48
CA TYR A 18 -2.26 -3.46 13.42
C TYR A 18 -2.82 -4.88 13.34
N HIS A 19 -2.71 -5.60 14.47
CA HIS A 19 -3.19 -6.98 14.61
C HIS A 19 -2.75 -7.93 13.48
N GLY A 20 -1.49 -7.81 13.04
CA GLY A 20 -0.92 -8.65 11.99
C GLY A 20 -1.38 -8.30 10.57
N SER A 21 -1.85 -7.07 10.34
CA SER A 21 -2.19 -6.55 9.02
C SER A 21 -1.86 -5.06 8.91
N PHE A 22 -1.99 -4.48 7.72
CA PHE A 22 -1.89 -3.04 7.52
C PHE A 22 -3.12 -2.31 8.11
N SER A 23 -2.97 -1.01 8.38
CA SER A 23 -4.03 -0.22 9.02
C SER A 23 -5.31 -0.13 8.19
N SER A 24 -6.47 -0.05 8.87
CA SER A 24 -7.76 0.18 8.22
C SER A 24 -7.79 1.48 7.40
N MET A 25 -7.07 2.50 7.86
CA MET A 25 -6.94 3.78 7.15
C MET A 25 -6.20 3.61 5.81
N MET A 26 -5.19 2.74 5.75
CA MET A 26 -4.52 2.40 4.49
C MET A 26 -5.48 1.69 3.53
N LYS A 27 -6.32 0.77 4.03
CA LYS A 27 -7.36 0.14 3.20
C LYS A 27 -8.32 1.19 2.64
N LEU A 28 -8.85 2.05 3.52
CA LEU A 28 -9.81 3.08 3.14
C LEU A 28 -9.23 4.06 2.12
N PHE A 29 -7.96 4.42 2.26
CA PHE A 29 -7.25 5.25 1.30
C PHE A 29 -7.22 4.59 -0.08
N ILE A 30 -6.86 3.31 -0.16
CA ILE A 30 -6.82 2.55 -1.42
C ILE A 30 -8.21 2.47 -2.07
N GLU A 31 -9.27 2.20 -1.29
CA GLU A 31 -10.66 2.17 -1.79
C GLU A 31 -11.09 3.50 -2.43
N ASN A 32 -10.61 4.62 -1.88
CA ASN A 32 -10.94 5.95 -2.41
C ASN A 32 -10.23 6.30 -3.73
N LEU A 33 -9.33 5.44 -4.23
CA LEU A 33 -8.67 5.60 -5.53
C LEU A 33 -9.51 5.09 -6.70
N GLY A 34 -10.68 4.50 -6.44
CA GLY A 34 -11.65 4.11 -7.45
C GLY A 34 -11.29 2.85 -8.22
N PHE A 35 -12.10 2.55 -9.24
CA PHE A 35 -11.93 1.41 -10.14
C PHE A 35 -11.98 1.87 -11.61
N PRO A 36 -10.97 1.54 -12.45
CA PRO A 36 -9.69 0.92 -12.09
C PRO A 36 -8.90 1.80 -11.10
N SER A 37 -8.12 1.18 -10.21
CA SER A 37 -7.36 1.93 -9.20
C SER A 37 -6.36 2.87 -9.86
N MET A 38 -6.21 4.08 -9.33
CA MET A 38 -5.14 5.00 -9.73
C MET A 38 -3.73 4.45 -9.46
N LEU A 39 -3.60 3.39 -8.66
CA LEU A 39 -2.34 2.67 -8.44
C LEU A 39 -2.03 1.65 -9.54
N SER A 40 -2.99 1.33 -10.41
CA SER A 40 -2.80 0.38 -11.50
C SER A 40 -1.64 0.83 -12.39
N THR A 41 -0.75 -0.10 -12.72
CA THR A 41 0.49 0.09 -13.50
C THR A 41 1.56 0.99 -12.86
N LYS A 42 1.32 1.54 -11.66
CA LYS A 42 2.30 2.39 -10.96
C LYS A 42 3.27 1.55 -10.12
N PRO A 43 4.58 1.87 -10.13
CA PRO A 43 5.54 1.35 -9.16
C PRO A 43 5.17 1.78 -7.74
N VAL A 44 5.11 0.82 -6.82
CA VAL A 44 4.78 1.03 -5.40
C VAL A 44 5.82 0.38 -4.50
N ALA A 45 6.49 1.18 -3.67
CA ALA A 45 7.27 0.69 -2.54
C ALA A 45 6.41 0.63 -1.29
N LEU A 46 6.63 -0.38 -0.44
CA LEU A 46 5.89 -0.56 0.80
C LEU A 46 6.79 -0.32 2.00
N LEU A 47 6.33 0.49 2.96
CA LEU A 47 7.03 0.79 4.19
C LEU A 47 6.16 0.42 5.39
N GLY A 48 6.65 -0.50 6.21
CA GLY A 48 5.92 -1.00 7.37
C GLY A 48 6.62 -0.58 8.66
N VAL A 49 5.85 -0.19 9.67
CA VAL A 49 6.38 0.09 11.03
C VAL A 49 5.65 -0.75 12.07
N ALA A 50 6.40 -1.41 12.94
CA ALA A 50 5.87 -2.12 14.10
C ALA A 50 6.84 -1.98 15.28
N ALA A 51 6.34 -2.14 16.50
CA ALA A 51 7.16 -2.08 17.71
C ALA A 51 7.90 -3.40 18.02
N GLY A 52 7.47 -4.51 17.42
CA GLY A 52 8.04 -5.84 17.65
C GLY A 52 9.30 -6.11 16.81
N GLU A 53 10.10 -7.07 17.26
CA GLU A 53 11.40 -7.42 16.66
C GLU A 53 11.32 -7.86 15.20
N ILE A 54 10.22 -8.51 14.82
CA ILE A 54 10.00 -8.98 13.44
C ILE A 54 9.60 -7.84 12.48
N GLY A 55 9.38 -6.62 12.98
CA GLY A 55 8.87 -5.51 12.18
C GLY A 55 7.47 -5.76 11.64
N ALA A 56 7.07 -4.99 10.63
CA ALA A 56 5.72 -5.01 10.07
C ALA A 56 5.56 -6.00 8.90
N ILE A 57 6.22 -7.16 8.95
CA ILE A 57 6.28 -8.12 7.84
C ILE A 57 4.87 -8.55 7.41
N LYS A 58 3.98 -8.88 8.35
CA LYS A 58 2.63 -9.35 8.03
C LYS A 58 1.79 -8.24 7.38
N ALA A 59 1.91 -7.02 7.90
CA ALA A 59 1.26 -5.86 7.29
C ALA A 59 1.71 -5.64 5.85
N LEU A 60 3.01 -5.77 5.58
CA LEU A 60 3.58 -5.62 4.25
C LEU A 60 3.16 -6.74 3.29
N GLU A 61 3.12 -8.00 3.74
CA GLU A 61 2.62 -9.13 2.95
C GLU A 61 1.16 -8.94 2.55
N HIS A 62 0.29 -8.59 3.51
CA HIS A 62 -1.12 -8.33 3.22
C HIS A 62 -1.32 -7.12 2.29
N LEU A 63 -0.57 -6.03 2.52
CA LEU A 63 -0.65 -4.83 1.69
C LEU A 63 -0.16 -5.10 0.26
N SER A 64 0.94 -5.85 0.12
CA SER A 64 1.49 -6.28 -1.16
C SER A 64 0.47 -7.07 -1.97
N SER A 65 -0.22 -8.02 -1.33
CA SER A 65 -1.30 -8.80 -1.96
C SER A 65 -2.42 -7.91 -2.50
N VAL A 66 -2.89 -6.95 -1.70
CA VAL A 66 -3.94 -6.00 -2.11
C VAL A 66 -3.47 -5.09 -3.24
N CYS A 67 -2.26 -4.52 -3.16
CA CYS A 67 -1.71 -3.65 -4.20
C CYS A 67 -1.51 -4.40 -5.52
N SER A 68 -1.01 -5.62 -5.47
CA SER A 68 -0.84 -6.49 -6.64
C SER A 68 -2.19 -6.83 -7.27
N TYR A 69 -3.20 -7.14 -6.45
CA TYR A 69 -4.55 -7.45 -6.92
C TYR A 69 -5.20 -6.29 -7.70
N ILE A 70 -4.97 -5.04 -7.28
CA ILE A 70 -5.50 -3.85 -7.96
C ILE A 70 -4.61 -3.37 -9.13
N GLY A 71 -3.59 -4.14 -9.49
CA GLY A 71 -2.74 -3.90 -10.67
C GLY A 71 -1.53 -2.99 -10.42
N ALA A 72 -1.17 -2.69 -9.18
CA ALA A 72 0.06 -1.95 -8.88
C ALA A 72 1.30 -2.84 -9.07
N ILE A 73 2.43 -2.22 -9.42
CA ILE A 73 3.72 -2.90 -9.54
C ILE A 73 4.44 -2.77 -8.20
N VAL A 74 4.23 -3.75 -7.32
CA VAL A 74 4.87 -3.76 -5.99
C VAL A 74 6.36 -4.07 -6.16
N LEU A 75 7.22 -3.23 -5.58
CA LEU A 75 8.66 -3.40 -5.60
C LEU A 75 9.11 -4.49 -4.60
N PRO A 76 10.18 -5.24 -4.92
CA PRO A 76 10.72 -6.29 -4.07
C PRO A 76 11.34 -5.74 -2.77
#